data_AF-A0A661AP41-F1
#
_entry.id   AF-A0A661AP41-F1
#
_cell.length_a   1.000
_cell.length_b   1.000
_cell.length_c   1.000
_cell.angle_alpha   90.00
_cell.angle_beta   90.00
_cell.angle_gamma   90.00
#
_symmetry.space_group_name_H-M   'P 1'
#
loop_
_entity.id
_entity.type
_entity.pdbx_description
1 polymer ?
#
loop_
_entity_poly.entity_id
_entity_poly.type
_entity_poly.pdbx_seq_one_letter_code
_entity_poly.pdbx_strand_id
1 'polypeptide(L)'
;MGKLKIILGILLLILGIFIISYPMFVSWQIVEGKREVPHFFEEKAGETNYENESVNALNNNLNELSEKDVEDKMQNIIGRELSKFFPAEDINQLLNLVAWSIIAAIFVFGGGQFAQLGIKLFRA
;
A
#
# COMPACT_ATOMS: atom_id res chain seq x y z
N MET A 1 -1.34 40.52 25.81
CA MET A 1 -1.74 39.42 24.91
C MET A 1 -3.15 39.00 25.25
N GLY A 2 -4.09 39.08 24.29
CA GLY A 2 -5.48 38.71 24.56
C GLY A 2 -5.58 37.22 24.87
N LYS A 3 -6.28 36.85 25.95
CA LYS A 3 -6.52 35.46 26.38
C LYS A 3 -7.01 34.57 25.22
N LEU A 4 -7.70 35.16 24.25
CA LEU A 4 -8.18 34.52 23.02
C LEU A 4 -7.06 33.90 22.15
N LYS A 5 -5.91 34.57 22.00
CA LYS A 5 -4.80 34.06 21.16
C LYS A 5 -4.19 32.78 21.73
N ILE A 6 -4.06 32.73 23.05
CA ILE A 6 -3.53 31.57 23.78
C ILE A 6 -4.47 30.37 23.62
N ILE A 7 -5.78 30.58 23.79
CA ILE A 7 -6.80 29.53 23.60
C ILE A 7 -6.75 28.99 22.17
N LEU A 8 -6.67 29.88 21.17
CA LEU A 8 -6.61 29.48 19.77
C LEU A 8 -5.32 28.71 19.43
N GLY A 9 -4.18 29.11 20.01
CA GLY A 9 -2.91 28.41 19.85
C GLY A 9 -2.92 27.01 20.46
N ILE A 10 -3.50 26.84 21.66
CA ILE A 10 -3.67 25.54 22.31
C ILE A 10 -4.59 24.64 21.48
N LEU A 11 -5.70 25.19 20.97
CA LEU A 11 -6.64 24.45 20.12
C LEU A 11 -5.93 23.91 18.87
N LEU A 12 -5.14 24.75 18.18
CA LEU A 12 -4.38 24.34 17.00
C LEU A 12 -3.32 23.28 17.32
N LEU A 13 -2.66 23.40 18.47
CA LEU A 13 -1.65 22.45 18.90
C LEU A 13 -2.26 21.07 19.20
N ILE A 14 -3.36 21.03 19.94
CA ILE A 14 -4.09 19.78 20.23
C ILE A 14 -4.60 19.17 18.93
N LEU A 15 -5.14 19.99 18.03
CA LEU A 15 -5.62 19.54 16.73
C LEU A 15 -4.50 18.92 15.89
N GLY A 16 -3.33 19.56 15.83
CA GLY A 16 -2.17 19.02 15.13
C GLY A 16 -1.71 17.67 15.69
N ILE A 17 -1.63 17.54 17.02
CA ILE A 17 -1.29 16.28 17.69
C ILE A 17 -2.32 15.18 17.38
N PHE A 18 -3.60 15.53 17.40
CA PHE A 18 -4.69 14.59 17.10
C PHE A 18 -4.60 14.08 15.65
N ILE A 19 -4.35 14.99 14.69
CA ILE A 19 -4.17 14.68 13.26
C ILE A 19 -3.01 13.70 13.05
N ILE A 20 -1.93 13.80 13.82
CA ILE A 20 -0.78 12.89 13.74
C ILE A 20 -1.07 11.54 14.42
N SER A 21 -1.68 11.59 15.60
CA SER A 21 -1.88 10.40 16.44
C SER A 21 -2.90 9.44 15.84
N TYR A 22 -3.91 9.97 15.15
CA TYR A 22 -4.97 9.18 14.52
C TYR A 22 -4.46 8.19 13.45
N PRO A 23 -3.79 8.62 12.35
CA PRO A 23 -3.28 7.70 11.34
C PRO A 23 -2.24 6.74 11.91
N MET A 24 -1.47 7.16 12.91
CA MET A 24 -0.50 6.29 13.59
C MET A 24 -1.18 5.15 14.34
N PHE A 25 -2.29 5.45 15.05
CA PHE A 25 -3.11 4.43 15.71
C PHE A 25 -3.80 3.48 14.71
N VAL A 26 -4.27 4.00 13.58
CA VAL A 26 -4.85 3.17 12.52
C VAL A 26 -3.80 2.28 11.87
N SER A 27 -2.61 2.80 11.58
CA SER A 27 -1.49 2.01 11.05
C SER A 27 -1.09 0.87 11.99
N TRP A 28 -1.11 1.09 13.30
CA TRP A 28 -0.85 0.02 14.27
C TRP A 28 -1.87 -1.12 14.16
N GLN A 29 -3.18 -0.79 14.04
CA GLN A 29 -4.22 -1.81 13.89
C GLN A 29 -4.11 -2.60 12.57
N ILE A 30 -3.65 -1.94 11.50
CA ILE A 30 -3.41 -2.58 10.20
C ILE A 30 -2.28 -3.61 10.32
N VAL A 31 -1.17 -3.24 10.98
CA VAL A 31 -0.04 -4.16 11.19
C VAL A 31 -0.42 -5.36 12.06
N GLU A 32 -1.29 -5.17 13.06
CA GLU A 32 -1.82 -6.26 13.89
C GLU A 32 -2.87 -7.14 13.18
N GLY A 33 -3.24 -6.81 11.94
CA GLY A 33 -4.30 -7.51 11.20
C GLY A 33 -5.70 -7.34 11.82
N LYS A 34 -5.88 -6.37 12.72
CA LYS A 34 -7.18 -6.06 13.36
C LYS A 34 -8.08 -5.20 12.48
N ARG A 35 -7.52 -4.64 11.41
CA ARG A 35 -8.21 -3.78 10.45
C ARG A 35 -7.60 -3.96 9.06
N GLU A 36 -8.46 -4.08 8.04
CA GLU A 36 -8.03 -4.15 6.64
C GLU A 36 -7.48 -2.80 6.16
N VAL A 37 -6.49 -2.85 5.27
CA VAL A 37 -5.95 -1.65 4.62
C VAL A 37 -7.05 -1.05 3.74
N PRO A 38 -7.19 0.28 3.61
CA PRO A 38 -8.12 0.84 2.64
C PRO A 38 -7.82 0.36 1.21
N HIS A 39 -8.83 -0.19 0.53
CA HIS A 39 -8.70 -0.72 -0.82
C HIS A 39 -8.78 0.42 -1.84
N PHE A 40 -7.62 0.89 -2.31
CA PHE A 40 -7.49 1.83 -3.43
C PHE A 40 -7.32 1.10 -4.77
N PHE A 41 -6.75 -0.10 -4.72
CA PHE A 41 -6.55 -1.01 -5.83
C PHE A 41 -7.41 -2.24 -5.57
N GLU A 42 -8.42 -2.44 -6.41
CA GLU A 42 -9.28 -3.61 -6.39
C GLU A 42 -8.55 -4.79 -7.02
N GLU A 43 -8.55 -5.93 -6.32
CA GLU A 43 -8.43 -7.22 -6.99
C GLU A 43 -9.66 -7.35 -7.88
N LYS A 44 -9.46 -7.24 -9.20
CA LYS A 44 -10.45 -7.82 -10.10
C LYS A 44 -10.47 -9.31 -9.76
N ALA A 45 -11.51 -9.74 -9.05
CA ALA A 45 -12.03 -11.10 -9.15
C ALA A 45 -12.56 -11.32 -10.57
N GLY A 46 -11.68 -11.19 -11.55
CA GLY A 46 -11.88 -11.71 -12.88
C GLY A 46 -11.41 -13.15 -12.82
N GLU A 47 -12.36 -14.04 -12.54
CA GLU A 47 -12.40 -15.43 -12.98
C GLU A 47 -11.10 -15.91 -13.63
N THR A 48 -10.17 -16.36 -12.81
CA THR A 48 -9.22 -17.36 -13.27
C THR A 48 -10.00 -18.67 -13.40
N ASN A 49 -10.79 -18.79 -14.47
CA ASN A 49 -10.96 -20.06 -15.15
C ASN A 49 -9.57 -20.49 -15.65
N TYR A 50 -8.70 -20.93 -14.74
CA TYR A 50 -7.69 -21.94 -15.04
C TYR A 50 -8.37 -23.31 -14.98
N GLU A 51 -9.51 -23.43 -15.66
CA GLU A 51 -10.06 -24.72 -16.02
C GLU A 51 -9.34 -25.14 -17.32
N ASN A 52 -8.31 -25.97 -17.15
CA ASN A 52 -8.02 -27.06 -18.07
C ASN A 52 -7.58 -26.72 -19.51
N GLU A 53 -6.88 -25.62 -19.78
CA GLU A 53 -6.38 -25.34 -21.15
C GLU A 53 -4.86 -25.47 -21.33
N SER A 54 -4.14 -26.08 -20.38
CA SER A 54 -2.68 -26.32 -20.51
C SER A 54 -2.28 -27.79 -20.64
N VAL A 55 -3.21 -28.75 -20.56
CA VAL A 55 -2.89 -30.18 -20.70
C VAL A 55 -3.04 -30.69 -22.15
N ASN A 56 -3.77 -29.98 -23.03
CA ASN A 56 -3.96 -30.40 -24.43
C ASN A 56 -3.01 -29.72 -25.45
N ALA A 57 -2.22 -28.72 -25.05
CA ALA A 57 -1.24 -28.11 -25.95
C ALA A 57 0.10 -28.88 -26.03
N LEU A 58 0.36 -29.80 -25.09
CA LEU A 58 1.66 -30.49 -25.02
C LEU A 58 1.78 -31.75 -25.89
N ASN A 59 0.68 -32.21 -26.52
CA ASN A 59 0.66 -33.52 -27.17
C ASN A 59 0.83 -33.50 -28.70
N ASN A 60 1.10 -32.35 -29.31
CA ASN A 60 1.13 -32.24 -30.78
C ASN A 60 2.33 -31.52 -31.39
N ASN A 61 3.43 -31.26 -30.68
CA ASN A 61 4.66 -30.79 -31.33
C ASN A 61 5.93 -31.27 -30.58
N LEU A 62 6.25 -32.55 -30.74
CA LEU A 62 7.58 -33.10 -30.47
C LEU A 62 8.36 -33.20 -31.78
N ASN A 63 8.60 -32.07 -32.45
CA ASN A 63 9.62 -31.96 -33.48
C ASN A 63 10.16 -30.54 -33.50
N GLU A 64 11.49 -30.42 -33.47
CA GLU A 64 12.31 -29.20 -33.44
C GLU A 64 12.53 -28.56 -32.05
N LEU A 65 13.49 -29.13 -31.30
CA LEU A 65 14.21 -28.41 -30.26
C LEU A 65 14.96 -27.22 -30.90
N SER A 66 14.31 -26.07 -30.91
CA SER A 66 14.86 -24.79 -31.35
C SER A 66 15.33 -23.99 -30.13
N GLU A 67 16.36 -23.15 -30.27
CA GLU A 67 16.94 -22.32 -29.20
C GLU A 67 15.89 -21.47 -28.45
N LYS A 68 14.74 -21.24 -29.08
CA LYS A 68 13.56 -20.57 -28.53
C LYS A 68 12.92 -21.30 -27.33
N ASP A 69 12.97 -22.64 -27.29
CA ASP A 69 12.44 -23.44 -26.17
C ASP A 69 13.25 -23.26 -24.88
N VAL A 70 14.53 -22.92 -25.00
CA VAL A 70 15.41 -22.65 -23.84
C VAL A 70 15.10 -21.26 -23.28
N GLU A 71 14.87 -20.27 -24.14
CA GLU A 71 14.45 -18.93 -23.75
C GLU A 71 13.08 -18.95 -23.07
N ASP A 72 12.10 -19.64 -23.66
CA ASP A 72 10.75 -19.79 -23.09
C ASP A 72 10.75 -20.57 -21.77
N LYS A 73 11.60 -21.59 -21.62
CA LYS A 73 11.78 -22.28 -20.33
C LYS A 73 12.45 -21.40 -19.29
N MET A 74 13.45 -20.59 -19.66
CA MET A 74 14.12 -19.69 -18.73
C MET A 74 13.17 -18.59 -18.26
N GLN A 75 12.37 -18.02 -19.17
CA GLN A 75 11.33 -17.04 -18.85
C GLN A 75 10.25 -17.64 -17.94
N ASN A 76 9.83 -18.88 -18.19
CA ASN A 76 8.88 -19.59 -17.34
C ASN A 76 9.44 -19.95 -15.97
N ILE A 77 10.73 -20.28 -15.83
CA ILE A 77 11.37 -20.54 -14.54
C ILE A 77 11.47 -19.25 -13.73
N ILE A 78 11.91 -18.16 -14.38
CA ILE A 78 11.98 -16.82 -13.76
C ILE A 78 10.58 -16.37 -13.31
N GLY A 79 9.58 -16.46 -14.18
CA GLY A 79 8.19 -16.13 -13.84
C GLY A 79 7.68 -16.93 -12.66
N ARG A 80 7.91 -18.25 -12.64
CA ARG A 80 7.44 -19.14 -11.57
C ARG A 80 8.15 -18.91 -10.24
N GLU A 81 9.43 -18.56 -10.25
CA GLU A 81 10.16 -18.19 -9.03
C GLU A 81 9.77 -16.79 -8.54
N LEU A 82 9.59 -15.79 -9.42
CA LEU A 82 9.09 -14.47 -9.00
C LEU A 82 7.66 -14.56 -8.44
N SER A 83 6.79 -15.37 -9.04
CA SER A 83 5.44 -15.60 -8.53
C SER A 83 5.42 -16.29 -7.16
N LYS A 84 6.48 -16.99 -6.76
CA LYS A 84 6.61 -17.53 -5.39
C LYS A 84 6.99 -16.46 -4.36
N PHE A 85 7.73 -15.43 -4.78
CA PHE A 85 8.10 -14.32 -3.89
C PHE A 85 7.03 -13.23 -3.82
N PHE A 86 6.30 -13.03 -4.92
CA PHE A 86 5.19 -12.09 -5.03
C PHE A 86 4.01 -12.81 -5.68
N PRO A 87 3.12 -13.43 -4.88
CA PRO A 87 1.83 -13.89 -5.39
C PRO A 87 1.17 -12.70 -6.08
N ALA A 88 0.72 -12.86 -7.33
CA ALA A 88 0.08 -11.78 -8.05
C ALA A 88 -1.16 -11.23 -7.32
N GLU A 89 -1.76 -12.07 -6.48
CA GLU A 89 -2.86 -11.77 -5.55
C GLU A 89 -2.45 -10.69 -4.52
N ASP A 90 -1.23 -10.73 -3.98
CA ASP A 90 -0.80 -9.83 -2.90
C ASP A 90 -0.28 -8.46 -3.39
N ILE A 91 -0.13 -8.27 -4.71
CA ILE A 91 0.39 -7.02 -5.29
C ILE A 91 -0.53 -5.85 -4.95
N ASN A 92 -1.85 -6.06 -5.05
CA ASN A 92 -2.83 -5.02 -4.76
C ASN A 92 -2.81 -4.64 -3.27
N GLN A 93 -2.64 -5.64 -2.39
CA GLN A 93 -2.51 -5.40 -0.95
C GLN A 93 -1.24 -4.58 -0.63
N LEU A 94 -0.11 -4.90 -1.26
CA LEU A 94 1.13 -4.14 -1.10
C LEU A 94 0.97 -2.69 -1.60
N LEU A 95 0.36 -2.49 -2.77
CA LEU A 95 0.07 -1.16 -3.31
C LEU A 95 -0.86 -0.35 -2.40
N ASN A 96 -1.90 -1.00 -1.86
CA ASN A 96 -2.81 -0.38 -0.88
C ASN A 96 -2.07 0.07 0.38
N LEU A 97 -1.12 -0.74 0.87
CA LEU A 97 -0.33 -0.41 2.05
C LEU A 97 0.62 0.77 1.78
N VAL A 98 1.25 0.81 0.60
CA VAL A 98 2.08 1.94 0.16
C VAL A 98 1.24 3.22 0.04
N ALA A 99 0.06 3.14 -0.58
CA ALA A 99 -0.87 4.26 -0.69
C ALA A 99 -1.28 4.79 0.70
N TRP A 100 -1.59 3.89 1.64
CA TRP A 100 -1.87 4.26 3.03
C TRP A 100 -0.68 4.94 3.70
N SER A 101 0.55 4.45 3.47
CA SER A 101 1.76 5.07 4.02
C SER A 101 1.97 6.50 3.51
N ILE A 102 1.68 6.77 2.24
CA ILE A 102 1.77 8.12 1.67
C ILE A 102 0.76 9.05 2.34
N ILE A 103 -0.48 8.59 2.52
CA ILE A 103 -1.52 9.36 3.22
C ILE A 103 -1.09 9.63 4.66
N ALA A 104 -0.64 8.61 5.39
CA ALA A 104 -0.16 8.77 6.76
C ALA A 104 0.98 9.79 6.85
N ALA A 105 1.94 9.76 5.90
CA ALA A 105 3.00 10.75 5.84
C ALA A 105 2.45 12.18 5.64
N ILE A 106 1.48 12.38 4.74
CA ILE A 106 0.83 13.68 4.55
C ILE A 106 0.16 14.17 5.84
N PHE A 107 -0.52 13.29 6.58
CA PHE A 107 -1.11 13.66 7.87
C PHE A 107 -0.05 14.05 8.90
N VAL A 108 1.08 13.34 8.95
CA VAL A 108 2.20 13.69 9.85
C VAL A 108 2.75 15.07 9.52
N PHE A 109 3.03 15.34 8.23
CA PHE A 109 3.52 16.64 7.79
C PHE A 109 2.51 17.76 8.04
N GLY A 110 1.24 17.55 7.65
CA GLY A 110 0.17 18.52 7.83
C GLY A 110 -0.11 18.83 9.30
N GLY A 111 -0.25 17.80 10.13
CA GLY A 111 -0.44 17.94 11.58
C GLY A 111 0.72 18.67 12.26
N GLY A 112 1.96 18.43 11.79
CA GLY A 112 3.13 19.18 12.23
C GLY A 112 3.05 20.68 11.94
N GLN A 113 2.55 21.07 10.75
CA GLN A 113 2.33 22.48 10.42
C GLN A 113 1.29 23.13 11.33
N PHE A 114 0.16 22.44 11.60
CA PHE A 114 -0.86 22.92 12.54
C PHE A 114 -0.29 23.13 13.95
N ALA A 115 0.51 22.18 14.44
CA ALA A 115 1.17 22.31 15.73
C ALA A 115 2.15 23.51 15.75
N GLN A 116 2.96 23.70 14.69
CA GLN A 116 3.87 24.85 14.59
C GLN A 116 3.14 26.19 14.56
N LEU A 117 2.03 26.30 13.82
CA LEU A 117 1.15 27.47 13.83
C LEU A 117 0.61 27.77 15.23
N GLY A 118 0.16 26.74 15.95
CA GLY A 118 -0.29 26.85 17.34
C GLY A 118 0.79 27.40 18.27
N ILE A 119 2.02 26.90 18.16
CA ILE A 119 3.18 27.36 18.96
C ILE A 119 3.55 28.80 18.59
N LYS A 120 3.53 29.16 17.31
CA LYS A 120 3.81 30.54 16.85
C LYS A 120 2.80 31.54 17.43
N LEU A 121 1.52 31.17 17.50
CA LEU A 121 0.48 32.00 18.11
C LEU A 121 0.68 32.23 19.61
N PHE A 122 1.36 31.30 20.29
CA PHE A 122 1.68 31.42 21.71
C PHE A 122 2.79 32.45 21.97
N ARG A 123 3.72 32.60 21.02
CA ARG A 123 4.86 33.53 21.10
C ARG A 123 4.53 34.94 20.57
N ALA A 124 3.47 35.08 19.76
CA ALA A 124 3.06 36.32 19.07
C ALA A 124 1.99 37.14 19.83
#